data_AF-A1WV42-F1
#
_entry.id   AF-A1WV42-F1
#
_cell.length_a   1.000
_cell.length_b   1.000
_cell.length_c   1.000
_cell.angle_alpha   90.00
_cell.angle_beta   90.00
_cell.angle_gamma   90.00
#
_symmetry.space_group_name_H-M   'P 1'
#
loop_
_entity.id
_entity.type
_entity.pdbx_description
1 polymer ?
#
loop_
_entity_poly.entity_id
_entity_poly.type
_entity_poly.pdbx_seq_one_letter_code
_entity_poly.pdbx_strand_id
1 'polypeptide(L)' 'MKVLFFIGSLTGGGAECVTVGLANYLVRNGHQASLVTMHNTDRDFYIPDDGVGRVCLNPAGESLGVDNLTAKMSGFRAF' A
#
# COMPACT_ATOMS: atom_id res chain seq x y z
N MET A 1 15.24 2.01 4.34
CA MET A 1 14.42 1.19 5.28
C MET A 1 13.23 0.61 4.52
N LYS A 2 12.61 -0.47 5.02
CA LYS A 2 11.40 -1.07 4.43
C LYS A 2 10.24 -0.83 5.39
N VAL A 3 9.22 -0.10 4.95
CA VAL A 3 8.07 0.33 5.77
C VAL A 3 6.77 -0.08 5.09
N LEU A 4 5.87 -0.71 5.85
CA LEU A 4 4.55 -1.10 5.38
C LEU A 4 3.49 -0.36 6.20
N PHE A 5 2.60 0.32 5.49
CA PHE A 5 1.43 0.98 6.04
C PHE A 5 0.21 0.12 5.76
N PHE A 6 -0.57 -0.16 6.80
CA PHE A 6 -1.85 -0.83 6.68
C PHE A 6 -2.96 0.13 7.07
N ILE A 7 -3.87 0.41 6.14
CA ILE A 7 -4.98 1.36 6.33
C ILE A 7 -6.22 0.86 5.60
N GLY A 8 -7.43 1.12 6.12
CA GLY A 8 -8.65 0.53 5.56
C GLY A 8 -8.90 0.90 4.09
N SER A 9 -8.77 2.17 3.76
CA SER A 9 -9.08 2.79 2.46
C SER A 9 -8.18 4.01 2.23
N LEU A 10 -8.33 4.66 1.06
CA LEU A 10 -7.74 5.97 0.77
C LEU A 10 -8.83 6.98 0.32
N THR A 11 -10.05 6.88 0.86
CA THR A 11 -11.26 7.55 0.35
C THR A 11 -11.50 9.01 0.77
N GLY A 12 -10.68 9.60 1.65
CA GLY A 12 -10.77 11.02 2.03
C GLY A 12 -10.59 11.40 3.52
N GLY A 13 -9.99 10.55 4.36
CA GLY A 13 -9.76 10.80 5.79
C GLY A 13 -8.37 11.36 6.14
N GLY A 14 -8.25 11.99 7.31
CA GLY A 14 -6.98 12.58 7.78
C GLY A 14 -5.85 11.57 7.99
N ALA A 15 -6.17 10.37 8.48
CA ALA A 15 -5.19 9.29 8.61
C ALA A 15 -4.64 8.86 7.24
N GLU A 16 -5.48 8.86 6.21
CA GLU A 16 -5.11 8.48 4.84
C GLU A 16 -4.22 9.55 4.21
N CYS A 17 -4.56 10.83 4.41
CA CYS A 17 -3.74 11.97 3.98
C CYS A 17 -2.30 11.88 4.52
N VAL A 18 -2.17 11.69 5.84
CA VAL A 18 -0.86 11.59 6.49
C VAL A 18 -0.12 10.34 6.04
N THR A 19 -0.82 9.21 5.94
CA THR A 19 -0.22 7.93 5.55
C THR A 19 0.34 7.97 4.13
N VAL A 20 -0.42 8.50 3.17
CA VAL A 20 0.04 8.65 1.78
C VAL A 20 1.19 9.66 1.69
N GLY A 21 1.08 10.80 2.37
CA GLY A 21 2.14 11.80 2.41
C GLY A 21 3.46 11.24 2.96
N LEU A 22 3.39 10.47 4.05
CA LEU A 22 4.55 9.84 4.65
C LEU A 22 5.13 8.73 3.76
N ALA A 23 4.28 7.90 3.15
CA ALA A 23 4.73 6.89 2.20
C ALA A 23 5.48 7.53 1.03
N ASN A 24 4.92 8.57 0.42
CA ASN A 24 5.53 9.33 -0.68
C ASN A 24 6.88 9.95 -0.25
N TYR A 25 6.92 10.57 0.92
CA TYR A 25 8.16 11.11 1.47
C TYR A 25 9.24 10.04 1.60
N LEU A 26 8.91 8.86 2.13
CA LEU A 26 9.87 7.78 2.32
C LEU A 26 10.45 7.31 0.97
N VAL A 27 9.63 7.11 -0.07
CA VAL A 27 10.16 6.68 -1.38
C VAL A 27 11.02 7.74 -2.05
N ARG A 28 10.62 9.02 -1.98
CA ARG A 28 11.43 10.12 -2.51
C ARG A 28 12.80 10.23 -1.84
N ASN A 29 12.93 9.76 -0.61
CA ASN A 29 14.19 9.70 0.13
C ASN A 29 14.92 8.35 0.00
N GLY A 30 14.58 7.53 -1.00
CA GLY A 30 15.27 6.27 -1.28
C GLY A 30 14.94 5.14 -0.29
N HIS A 31 13.84 5.25 0.44
CA HIS A 31 13.31 4.15 1.25
C HIS A 31 12.24 3.38 0.50
N GLN A 32 11.96 2.14 0.93
CA GLN A 32 10.89 1.34 0.34
C GLN A 32 9.65 1.48 1.22
N ALA A 33 8.56 2.00 0.65
CA ALA A 33 7.28 2.16 1.32
C ALA A 33 6.19 1.38 0.58
N SER A 34 5.25 0.79 1.31
CA SER A 34 4.10 0.11 0.71
C SER A 34 2.81 0.39 1.47
N LEU A 35 1.70 0.46 0.74
CA LEU A 35 0.35 0.69 1.22
C LEU A 35 -0.51 -0.54 0.98
N VAL A 36 -0.95 -1.15 2.08
CA VAL A 36 -1.90 -2.24 2.10
C VAL A 36 -3.27 -1.69 2.50
N THR A 37 -4.27 -1.88 1.66
CA THR A 37 -5.68 -1.52 1.96
C THR A 37 -6.62 -2.72 1.91
N MET A 38 -7.79 -2.56 2.52
CA MET A 38 -8.89 -3.54 2.44
C MET A 38 -9.87 -3.23 1.31
N HIS A 39 -10.00 -1.94 0.95
CA HIS A 39 -10.85 -1.49 -0.16
C HIS A 39 -10.08 -1.35 -1.47
N ASN A 40 -10.77 -1.63 -2.58
CA ASN A 40 -10.27 -1.45 -3.94
C ASN A 40 -9.97 0.02 -4.24
N THR A 41 -9.15 0.22 -5.27
CA THR A 41 -8.63 1.54 -5.68
C THR A 41 -9.65 2.40 -6.44
N ASP A 42 -10.84 1.88 -6.75
CA ASP A 42 -11.87 2.57 -7.54
C ASP A 42 -12.39 3.86 -6.89
N ARG A 43 -12.18 4.00 -5.57
CA ARG A 43 -12.58 5.17 -4.78
C ARG A 43 -11.40 5.83 -4.07
N ASP A 44 -10.17 5.53 -4.47
CA ASP A 44 -9.00 6.18 -3.89
C ASP A 44 -9.07 7.68 -4.20
N PHE A 45 -9.17 8.49 -3.15
CA PHE A 45 -9.10 9.96 -3.20
C PHE A 45 -7.64 10.41 -3.11
N TYR A 46 -6.85 9.77 -2.24
CA TYR A 46 -5.42 10.00 -2.15
C TYR A 46 -4.66 9.02 -3.04
N ILE A 47 -3.99 9.53 -4.06
CA ILE A 47 -3.18 8.75 -5.01
C ILE A 47 -1.72 8.76 -4.54
N PRO A 48 -1.12 7.61 -4.17
CA PRO A 48 0.29 7.50 -3.82
C PRO A 48 1.21 7.70 -5.05
N ASP A 49 2.46 8.07 -4.82
CA ASP A 49 3.48 8.13 -5.88
C ASP A 49 3.71 6.73 -6.47
N ASP A 50 4.11 6.64 -7.75
CA ASP A 50 4.39 5.36 -8.45
C ASP A 50 5.44 4.48 -7.76
N GLY A 51 6.33 5.08 -6.96
CA GLY A 51 7.31 4.35 -6.17
C GLY A 51 6.72 3.63 -4.95
N VAL A 52 5.54 4.03 -4.47
CA VAL A 52 4.88 3.38 -3.34
C VAL A 52 4.24 2.08 -3.80
N GLY A 53 4.69 0.96 -3.24
CA GLY A 53 4.08 -0.34 -3.52
C GLY A 53 2.62 -0.39 -3.05
N ARG A 54 1.69 -0.73 -3.94
CA ARG A 54 0.24 -0.78 -3.62
C ARG A 54 -0.29 -2.20 -3.59
N VAL A 55 -0.92 -2.59 -2.49
CA VAL A 55 -1.60 -3.89 -2.33
C VAL A 55 -3.00 -3.69 -1.78
N CYS A 56 -4.01 -4.29 -2.41
CA CYS A 56 -5.37 -4.36 -1.89
C CYS A 56 -5.67 -5.81 -1.48
N LEU A 57 -6.03 -6.00 -0.22
CA LEU A 57 -6.53 -7.25 0.34
C LEU A 57 -8.06 -7.20 0.22
N ASN A 58 -8.61 -7.63 -0.91
CA ASN A 58 -10.06 -7.67 -1.10
C ASN A 58 -10.64 -8.86 -0.30
N PRO A 59 -11.40 -8.66 0.79
CA PRO A 59 -11.93 -9.77 1.59
C PRO A 59 -13.14 -10.48 0.93
N ALA A 60 -13.73 -9.92 -0.14
CA ALA A 60 -14.88 -10.48 -0.84
C ALA A 60 -14.53 -11.39 -2.03
N GLY A 61 -13.26 -11.45 -2.42
CA GLY A 61 -12.74 -12.39 -3.41
C GLY A 61 -11.78 -13.33 -2.73
N GLU A 62 -12.16 -14.61 -2.61
CA GLU A 62 -11.36 -15.77 -2.24
C GLU A 62 -10.19 -15.49 -1.29
N SER A 63 -10.35 -15.84 0.00
CA SER A 63 -9.28 -16.07 0.99
C SER A 63 -7.86 -15.87 0.44
N LEU A 64 -7.41 -14.62 0.34
CA LEU A 64 -6.11 -14.30 -0.24
C LEU A 64 -5.05 -14.70 0.79
N GLY A 65 -4.68 -15.97 0.72
CA GLY A 65 -3.70 -16.61 1.56
C GLY A 65 -2.37 -15.87 1.53
N VAL A 66 -1.61 -16.09 2.60
CA VAL A 66 -0.27 -15.55 2.85
C VAL A 66 0.63 -15.67 1.62
N ASP A 67 0.39 -16.65 0.74
CA ASP A 67 1.07 -16.93 -0.53
C ASP A 67 1.06 -15.80 -1.56
N ASN A 68 -0.04 -15.05 -1.70
CA ASN A 68 -0.09 -13.95 -2.68
C ASN A 68 0.53 -12.67 -2.10
N LEU A 69 0.45 -12.51 -0.78
CA LEU A 69 1.20 -11.50 -0.04
C LEU A 69 2.71 -11.79 -0.13
N THR A 70 3.15 -13.04 0.05
CA THR A 70 4.56 -13.45 -0.11
C THR A 70 5.01 -13.36 -1.56
N ALA A 71 4.17 -13.60 -2.57
CA ALA A 71 4.52 -13.41 -3.99
C ALA A 71 4.72 -11.92 -4.34
N LYS A 72 3.86 -11.02 -3.85
CA LYS A 72 4.09 -9.57 -3.99
C LYS A 72 5.27 -9.09 -3.13
N MET A 73 5.49 -9.67 -1.96
CA MET A 73 6.65 -9.39 -1.11
C MET A 73 7.95 -10.01 -1.62
N SER A 74 7.91 -11.07 -2.44
CA SER A 74 9.09 -11.61 -3.12
C SER A 74 9.49 -10.72 -4.29
N GLY A 75 8.51 -10.12 -4.98
CA GLY A 75 8.76 -9.00 -5.89
C GLY A 75 9.39 -7.79 -5.19
N PHE A 76 8.98 -7.51 -3.94
CA PHE A 76 9.55 -6.47 -3.06
C PHE A 76 10.98 -6.76 -2.55
N ARG A 77 11.48 -8.00 -2.73
CA ARG A 77 12.88 -8.35 -2.42
C ARG A 77 13.83 -8.17 -3.62
N ALA A 78 13.31 -7.93 -4.82
CA ALA A 78 14.10 -7.80 -6.05
C ALA A 78 14.49 -6.35 -6.43
N PHE A 79 14.12 -5.36 -5.60
CA PHE A 79 14.47 -3.93 -5.72
C PHE A 79 15.26 -3.45 -4.50
#